data_AF-A0A9D8M266-F1
#
_entry.id   AF-A0A9D8M266-F1
#
_cell.length_a   1.000
_cell.length_b   1.000
_cell.length_c   1.000
_cell.angle_alpha   90.00
_cell.angle_beta   90.00
_cell.angle_gamma   90.00
#
_symmetry.space_group_name_H-M   'P 1'
#
loop_
_entity.id
_entity.type
_entity.pdbx_description
1 polymer ?
#
loop_
_entity_poly.entity_id
_entity_poly.type
_entity_poly.pdbx_seq_one_letter_code
_entity_poly.pdbx_strand_id
1 'polypeptide(L)'
;MNNVIDFFSFKKKKQEEQIAKLFQKANSFQNREQIDKLIDEKNLTVEDHKNFLAFLAYSKEKKIEPTELFTAVLKMSKHQFELRYEMNWHAAVQNCLTFLTILKERDQEQYEQFLKEQ
;
A
#
# COMPACT_ATOMS: atom_id res chain seq x y z
N MET A 1 -6.15 -29.06 14.28
CA MET A 1 -6.51 -28.21 13.12
C MET A 1 -6.39 -26.70 13.46
N ASN A 2 -5.53 -26.30 14.41
CA ASN A 2 -5.36 -24.88 14.82
C ASN A 2 -4.08 -24.24 14.26
N ASN A 3 -3.03 -25.02 14.00
CA ASN A 3 -1.70 -24.50 13.65
C ASN A 3 -1.62 -23.81 12.27
N VAL A 4 -2.53 -24.11 11.33
CA VAL A 4 -2.52 -23.51 9.98
C VAL A 4 -3.15 -22.11 10.00
N ILE A 5 -4.25 -21.94 10.75
CA ILE A 5 -4.92 -20.64 10.93
C ILE A 5 -3.99 -19.68 11.69
N ASP A 6 -3.25 -20.19 12.68
CA ASP A 6 -2.26 -19.41 13.42
C ASP A 6 -1.09 -18.96 12.54
N PHE A 7 -0.64 -19.79 11.60
CA PHE A 7 0.46 -19.44 10.69
C PHE A 7 0.08 -18.30 9.73
N PHE A 8 -1.09 -18.38 9.09
CA PHE A 8 -1.57 -17.30 8.21
C PHE A 8 -1.82 -16.00 8.98
N SER A 9 -2.40 -16.10 10.18
CA SER A 9 -2.66 -14.95 11.05
C SER A 9 -1.35 -14.29 11.52
N PHE A 10 -0.35 -15.09 11.88
CA PHE A 10 0.96 -14.61 12.29
C PHE A 10 1.71 -13.95 11.12
N LYS A 11 1.68 -14.56 9.93
CA LYS A 11 2.31 -13.98 8.72
C LYS A 11 1.66 -12.65 8.34
N LYS A 12 0.33 -12.57 8.35
CA LYS A 12 -0.41 -11.33 8.08
C LYS A 12 -0.08 -10.24 9.09
N LYS A 13 -0.09 -10.56 10.39
CA LYS A 13 0.26 -9.60 11.45
C LYS A 13 1.70 -9.09 11.31
N LYS A 14 2.66 -9.98 11.02
CA LYS A 14 4.06 -9.60 10.79
C LYS A 14 4.20 -8.66 9.59
N GLN A 15 3.46 -8.92 8.52
CA GLN A 15 3.45 -8.08 7.33
C GLN A 15 2.82 -6.71 7.64
N GLU A 16 1.71 -6.66 8.38
CA GLU A 16 1.09 -5.41 8.84
C GLU A 16 2.04 -4.59 9.73
N GLU A 17 2.78 -5.23 10.63
CA GLU A 17 3.80 -4.56 11.46
C GLU A 17 4.97 -4.02 10.65
N GLN A 18 5.43 -4.75 9.63
CA GLN A 18 6.50 -4.28 8.72
C GLN A 18 6.04 -3.09 7.89
N ILE A 19 4.82 -3.16 7.36
CA ILE A 19 4.18 -2.08 6.60
C ILE A 19 4.03 -0.85 7.50
N ALA A 20 3.49 -1.02 8.71
CA ALA A 20 3.35 0.07 9.66
C ALA A 20 4.69 0.72 9.96
N LYS A 21 5.76 -0.05 10.20
CA LYS A 21 7.12 0.48 10.46
C LYS A 21 7.74 1.19 9.26
N LEU A 22 7.59 0.64 8.05
CA LEU A 22 8.18 1.18 6.83
C LEU A 22 7.51 2.51 6.46
N PHE A 23 6.19 2.54 6.55
CA PHE A 23 5.40 3.71 6.17
C PHE A 23 5.22 4.73 7.32
N GLN A 24 5.50 4.38 8.58
CA GLN A 24 5.33 5.29 9.74
C GLN A 24 6.11 6.60 9.59
N LYS A 25 7.27 6.53 8.94
CA LYS A 25 8.16 7.66 8.71
C LYS A 25 7.83 8.30 7.37
N ALA A 26 7.72 9.63 7.35
CA ALA A 26 7.71 10.41 6.13
C ALA A 26 8.91 10.01 5.24
N ASN A 27 8.72 10.04 3.91
CA ASN A 27 9.71 9.61 2.90
C ASN A 27 10.07 8.12 2.95
N SER A 28 9.06 7.25 3.09
CA SER A 28 9.23 5.79 3.07
C SER A 28 9.90 5.29 1.77
N PHE A 29 9.85 6.12 0.73
CA PHE A 29 10.53 5.95 -0.55
C PHE A 29 12.05 5.74 -0.46
N GLN A 30 12.71 6.30 0.57
CA GLN A 30 14.14 6.12 0.77
C GLN A 30 14.55 4.66 1.00
N ASN A 31 13.59 3.79 1.33
CA ASN A 31 13.79 2.36 1.53
C ASN A 31 13.19 1.54 0.37
N ARG A 32 13.48 1.95 -0.87
CA ARG A 32 12.97 1.29 -2.09
C ARG A 32 13.13 -0.23 -2.07
N GLU A 33 14.30 -0.74 -1.68
CA GLU A 33 14.57 -2.18 -1.58
C GLU A 33 13.58 -2.91 -0.64
N GLN A 34 13.14 -2.25 0.43
CA GLN A 34 12.16 -2.82 1.36
C GLN A 34 10.73 -2.76 0.79
N ILE A 35 10.40 -1.75 -0.01
CA ILE A 35 9.13 -1.67 -0.75
C ILE A 35 9.08 -2.80 -1.79
N ASP A 36 10.15 -2.94 -2.58
CA ASP A 36 10.27 -3.99 -3.59
C ASP A 36 10.10 -5.38 -2.95
N LYS A 37 10.76 -5.63 -1.82
CA LYS A 37 10.62 -6.88 -1.06
C LYS A 37 9.19 -7.13 -0.57
N LEU A 38 8.51 -6.11 -0.04
CA LEU A 38 7.12 -6.25 0.40
C LEU A 38 6.17 -6.57 -0.77
N ILE A 39 6.45 -6.02 -1.95
CA ILE A 39 5.69 -6.31 -3.18
C ILE A 39 5.94 -7.75 -3.63
N ASP A 40 7.21 -8.18 -3.68
CA ASP A 40 7.58 -9.54 -4.12
C ASP A 40 7.05 -10.64 -3.19
N GLU A 41 6.91 -10.32 -1.89
CA GLU A 41 6.33 -11.23 -0.90
C GLU A 41 4.78 -11.21 -0.88
N LYS A 42 4.15 -10.23 -1.54
CA LYS A 42 2.69 -10.04 -1.52
C LYS A 42 2.03 -10.84 -2.64
N ASN A 43 1.33 -11.91 -2.25
CA ASN A 43 0.43 -12.61 -3.15
C ASN A 43 -0.94 -11.91 -3.14
N LEU A 44 -1.32 -11.27 -4.24
CA LEU A 44 -2.62 -10.61 -4.35
C LEU A 44 -3.75 -11.65 -4.34
N THR A 45 -4.69 -11.45 -3.42
CA THR A 45 -5.91 -12.26 -3.34
C THR A 45 -7.07 -11.58 -4.08
N VAL A 46 -8.12 -12.33 -4.38
CA VAL A 46 -9.36 -11.77 -4.94
C VAL A 46 -9.97 -10.70 -4.02
N GLU A 47 -9.79 -10.86 -2.70
CA GLU A 47 -10.25 -9.88 -1.72
C GLU A 47 -9.47 -8.56 -1.82
N ASP A 48 -8.15 -8.62 -2.01
CA ASP A 48 -7.31 -7.43 -2.22
C ASP A 48 -7.76 -6.64 -3.46
N HIS A 49 -8.07 -7.34 -4.56
CA HIS A 49 -8.59 -6.69 -5.77
C HIS A 49 -9.96 -6.04 -5.55
N LYS A 50 -10.88 -6.70 -4.83
CA LYS A 50 -12.19 -6.14 -4.50
C LYS A 50 -12.07 -4.89 -3.63
N ASN A 51 -11.25 -4.95 -2.60
CA ASN A 51 -10.98 -3.83 -1.70
C ASN A 51 -10.32 -2.67 -2.46
N PHE A 52 -9.42 -2.97 -3.40
CA PHE A 52 -8.80 -1.98 -4.26
C PHE A 52 -9.81 -1.27 -5.17
N LEU A 53 -10.69 -2.02 -5.85
CA LEU A 53 -11.74 -1.42 -6.67
C LEU A 53 -12.70 -0.55 -5.85
N ALA A 54 -13.08 -1.01 -4.65
CA ALA A 54 -13.90 -0.22 -3.74
C ALA A 54 -13.20 1.07 -3.29
N PHE A 55 -11.89 1.00 -3.01
CA PHE A 55 -11.07 2.16 -2.69
C PHE A 55 -11.03 3.17 -3.85
N LEU A 56 -10.81 2.70 -5.09
CA LEU A 56 -10.81 3.57 -6.27
C LEU A 56 -12.15 4.25 -6.48
N ALA A 57 -13.27 3.53 -6.29
CA ALA A 57 -14.60 4.11 -6.36
C ALA A 57 -14.79 5.21 -5.30
N TYR A 58 -14.37 4.94 -4.06
CA TYR A 58 -14.42 5.91 -2.97
C TYR A 58 -13.56 7.15 -3.24
N SER A 59 -12.33 6.99 -3.72
CA SER A 59 -11.45 8.11 -4.10
C SER A 59 -12.09 8.96 -5.19
N LYS A 60 -12.73 8.34 -6.18
CA LYS A 60 -13.46 9.03 -7.26
C LYS A 60 -14.63 9.84 -6.73
N GLU A 61 -15.42 9.30 -5.80
CA GLU A 61 -16.52 10.04 -5.15
C GLU A 61 -16.01 11.27 -4.39
N LYS A 62 -14.85 11.14 -3.74
CA LYS A 62 -14.16 12.23 -3.06
C LYS A 62 -13.45 13.20 -4.01
N LYS A 63 -13.45 12.94 -5.32
CA LYS A 63 -12.73 13.69 -6.36
C LYS A 63 -11.23 13.79 -6.08
N ILE A 64 -10.66 12.72 -5.53
CA ILE A 64 -9.23 12.62 -5.26
C ILE A 64 -8.64 11.59 -6.23
N GLU A 65 -7.56 11.99 -6.90
CA GLU A 65 -6.83 11.08 -7.77
C GLU A 65 -6.11 10.00 -6.92
N PRO A 66 -6.31 8.69 -7.20
CA PRO A 66 -5.69 7.62 -6.42
C PRO A 66 -4.16 7.71 -6.37
N THR A 67 -3.53 8.16 -7.46
CA THR A 67 -2.08 8.39 -7.53
C THR A 67 -1.63 9.48 -6.55
N GLU A 68 -2.42 10.54 -6.35
CA GLU A 68 -2.14 11.57 -5.33
C GLU A 68 -2.15 10.95 -3.92
N LEU A 69 -3.12 10.09 -3.61
CA LEU A 69 -3.20 9.39 -2.32
C LEU A 69 -1.99 8.49 -2.11
N PHE A 70 -1.60 7.72 -3.12
CA PHE A 70 -0.47 6.80 -3.04
C PHE A 70 0.86 7.54 -2.86
N THR A 71 1.07 8.62 -3.61
CA THR A 71 2.19 9.54 -3.39
C THR A 71 2.18 10.13 -1.98
N ALA A 72 1.02 10.58 -1.49
CA ALA A 72 0.91 11.16 -0.17
C ALA A 72 1.21 10.16 0.94
N VAL A 73 0.79 8.90 0.79
CA VAL A 73 1.13 7.81 1.72
C VAL A 73 2.64 7.59 1.80
N LEU A 74 3.37 7.73 0.70
CA LEU A 74 4.82 7.53 0.65
C LEU A 74 5.62 8.72 1.22
N LYS A 75 5.05 9.93 1.14
CA LYS A 75 5.74 11.18 1.53
C LYS A 75 5.37 11.65 2.93
N MET A 76 4.13 11.44 3.36
CA MET A 76 3.59 12.01 4.59
C MET A 76 3.62 11.00 5.74
N SER A 77 3.82 11.50 6.96
CA SER A 77 3.55 10.68 8.14
C SER A 77 2.05 10.36 8.26
N LYS A 78 1.72 9.26 8.96
CA LYS A 78 0.33 8.86 9.24
C LYS A 78 -0.55 10.04 9.68
N HIS A 79 -0.13 10.79 10.70
CA HIS A 79 -0.93 11.88 11.26
C HIS A 79 -1.20 12.98 10.24
N GLN A 80 -0.19 13.35 9.43
CA GLN A 80 -0.36 14.38 8.40
C GLN A 80 -1.30 13.90 7.28
N PHE A 81 -1.22 12.62 6.91
CA PHE A 81 -2.11 12.03 5.91
C PHE A 81 -3.56 12.01 6.39
N GLU A 82 -3.82 11.49 7.59
CA GLU A 82 -5.17 11.36 8.15
C GLU A 82 -5.80 12.74 8.37
N LEU A 83 -5.02 13.75 8.77
CA LEU A 83 -5.50 15.14 8.89
C LEU A 83 -5.86 15.78 7.54
N ARG A 84 -5.09 15.48 6.48
CA ARG A 84 -5.30 16.09 5.15
C ARG A 84 -6.47 15.46 4.39
N TYR A 85 -6.56 14.13 4.42
CA TYR A 85 -7.51 13.39 3.58
C TYR A 85 -8.72 12.85 4.33
N GLU A 86 -8.70 12.89 5.67
CA GLU A 86 -9.75 12.29 6.53
C GLU A 86 -10.01 10.82 6.19
N MET A 87 -8.95 10.11 5.77
CA MET A 87 -8.99 8.70 5.38
C MET A 87 -8.16 7.86 6.34
N ASN A 88 -8.54 6.59 6.50
CA ASN A 88 -7.74 5.64 7.25
C ASN A 88 -6.41 5.38 6.51
N TRP A 89 -5.30 5.78 7.13
CA TRP A 89 -3.99 5.69 6.52
C TRP A 89 -3.56 4.24 6.24
N HIS A 90 -3.88 3.29 7.13
CA HIS A 90 -3.53 1.88 6.90
C HIS A 90 -4.24 1.32 5.66
N ALA A 91 -5.52 1.66 5.47
CA ALA A 91 -6.25 1.27 4.27
C ALA A 91 -5.62 1.87 3.01
N ALA A 92 -5.22 3.15 3.05
CA ALA A 92 -4.53 3.80 1.92
C ALA A 92 -3.17 3.14 1.62
N VAL A 93 -2.40 2.76 2.64
CA VAL A 93 -1.12 2.02 2.48
C VAL A 93 -1.34 0.65 1.84
N GLN A 94 -2.34 -0.11 2.30
CA GLN A 94 -2.63 -1.43 1.73
C GLN A 94 -3.02 -1.34 0.26
N ASN A 95 -3.84 -0.35 -0.10
CA ASN A 95 -4.24 -0.10 -1.49
C ASN A 95 -3.09 0.42 -2.33
N CYS A 96 -2.19 1.25 -1.78
CA CYS A 96 -0.95 1.67 -2.43
C CYS A 96 -0.06 0.46 -2.75
N LEU A 97 0.13 -0.45 -1.79
CA LEU A 97 0.89 -1.69 -2.03
C LEU A 97 0.22 -2.57 -3.09
N THR A 98 -1.11 -2.71 -3.06
CA THR A 98 -1.84 -3.46 -4.10
C THR A 98 -1.64 -2.84 -5.48
N PHE A 99 -1.71 -1.50 -5.59
CA PHE A 99 -1.43 -0.78 -6.83
C PHE A 99 0.00 -1.05 -7.32
N LEU A 100 0.99 -0.90 -6.46
CA LEU A 100 2.40 -1.11 -6.79
C LEU A 100 2.68 -2.56 -7.22
N THR A 101 2.07 -3.56 -6.55
CA THR A 101 2.18 -4.97 -6.97
C THR A 101 1.58 -5.19 -8.35
N ILE A 102 0.36 -4.67 -8.62
CA ILE A 102 -0.27 -4.78 -9.95
C ILE A 102 0.60 -4.11 -11.01
N LEU A 103 1.17 -2.94 -10.70
CA LEU A 103 1.98 -2.18 -11.63
C LEU A 103 3.28 -2.93 -11.96
N LYS A 104 3.98 -3.45 -10.96
CA LYS A 104 5.20 -4.26 -11.14
C LYS A 104 4.93 -5.53 -11.97
N GLU A 105 3.80 -6.19 -11.75
CA GLU A 105 3.43 -7.41 -12.49
C GLU A 105 3.04 -7.15 -13.95
N ARG A 106 2.43 -6.01 -14.25
CA ARG A 106 1.86 -5.72 -15.58
C ARG A 106 2.69 -4.78 -16.45
N ASP A 107 3.35 -3.83 -15.82
CA ASP A 107 4.08 -2.75 -16.50
C ASP A 107 5.24 -2.27 -15.60
N GLN A 108 6.37 -2.99 -15.69
CA GLN A 108 7.58 -2.66 -14.96
C GLN A 108 8.07 -1.24 -15.26
N GLU A 109 7.87 -0.71 -16.47
CA GLU A 109 8.32 0.63 -16.84
C GLU A 109 7.53 1.71 -16.09
N GLN A 110 6.20 1.59 -16.06
CA GLN A 110 5.37 2.49 -15.26
C GLN A 110 5.64 2.35 -13.75
N TYR A 111 5.97 1.15 -13.28
CA TYR A 111 6.40 0.95 -11.90
C TYR A 111 7.66 1.77 -11.58
N GLU A 112 8.69 1.64 -12.41
CA GLU A 112 9.93 2.43 -12.27
C GLU A 112 9.67 3.93 -12.37
N GLN A 113 8.80 4.36 -13.27
CA GLN A 113 8.47 5.77 -13.45
C GLN A 113 7.73 6.34 -12.24
N PHE A 114 6.69 5.65 -11.77
CA PHE A 114 5.94 6.06 -10.58
C PHE A 114 6.86 6.21 -9.38
N LEU A 115 7.83 5.31 -9.25
CA LEU A 115 8.85 5.35 -8.22
C LEU A 115 9.81 6.56 -8.41
N LYS A 116 10.31 6.84 -9.61
CA LYS A 116 11.25 7.96 -9.85
C LYS A 116 10.65 9.35 -9.65
N GLU A 117 9.34 9.50 -9.84
CA GLU A 117 8.65 10.80 -9.77
C GLU A 117 8.25 11.22 -8.33
N GLN A 118 8.61 10.41 -7.32
CA GLN A 118 8.33 10.72 -5.90
C GLN A 118 9.39 11.63 -5.27
#